data_AF-A0A524MY24-F1
#
_entry.id   AF-A0A524MY24-F1
#
_cell.length_a   1.000
_cell.length_b   1.000
_cell.length_c   1.000
_cell.angle_alpha   90.00
_cell.angle_beta   90.00
_cell.angle_gamma   90.00
#
_symmetry.space_group_name_H-M   'P 1'
#
loop_
_entity.id
_entity.type
_entity.pdbx_description
1 polymer ?
#
loop_
_entity_poly.entity_id
_entity_poly.type
_entity_poly.pdbx_seq_one_letter_code
_entity_poly.pdbx_strand_id
1 'polypeptide(L)'
;MRYGKIILEHSSDPKIFADVIAELNLVPPVIIKPNWGTINNYTEATVIDGVLSAIDGESLVVESYGWARTEDALLGKGMGSNRRDYLRKSDQWFLDTSGVGSVLKKHGVEYMNVTEEVWAKRTVEPDVIKKHVDKYPPVQFEEMYSQVPTRLYDMMGGTFLSLAKYRLNHDPIVVSLSLKNLFGMIPGPSRGKFHGKNDSKLAQSIVDINKIYHSLFNVKGMVDAVYTASIGRVPEEAIK
;
A
#
# COMPACT_ATOMS: atom_id res chain seq x y z
N MET A 1 14.01 -0.46 -23.11
CA MET A 1 13.50 -1.20 -21.93
C MET A 1 13.43 -2.66 -22.32
N ARG A 2 14.17 -3.57 -21.67
CA ARG A 2 13.97 -5.01 -21.87
C ARG A 2 12.87 -5.41 -20.90
N TYR A 3 11.66 -5.59 -21.41
CA TYR A 3 10.61 -6.24 -20.65
C TYR A 3 11.07 -7.68 -20.37
N GLY A 4 10.75 -8.19 -19.18
CA GLY A 4 11.01 -9.59 -18.85
C GLY A 4 10.08 -10.51 -19.64
N LYS A 5 9.51 -11.51 -18.97
CA LYS A 5 8.44 -12.33 -19.53
C LYS A 5 7.17 -11.47 -19.70
N ILE A 6 6.60 -11.45 -20.91
CA ILE A 6 5.28 -10.88 -21.17
C ILE A 6 4.34 -12.05 -21.39
N ILE A 7 3.33 -12.19 -20.52
CA ILE A 7 2.24 -13.14 -20.66
C ILE A 7 1.01 -12.31 -21.02
N LEU A 8 0.33 -12.68 -22.10
CA LEU A 8 -0.97 -12.13 -22.46
C LEU A 8 -1.97 -13.27 -22.46
N GLU A 9 -2.91 -13.23 -21.51
CA GLU A 9 -3.99 -14.20 -21.42
C GLU A 9 -5.33 -13.47 -21.47
N HIS A 10 -6.25 -14.01 -22.28
CA HIS A 10 -7.61 -13.51 -22.43
C HIS A 10 -8.58 -14.51 -21.81
N SER A 11 -8.78 -14.44 -20.49
CA SER A 11 -9.75 -15.30 -19.82
C SER A 11 -10.24 -14.65 -18.52
N SER A 12 -11.49 -14.95 -18.17
CA SER A 12 -12.13 -14.54 -16.92
C SER A 12 -11.99 -15.61 -15.83
N ASP A 13 -11.13 -16.61 -16.01
CA ASP A 13 -10.91 -17.69 -15.06
C ASP A 13 -10.17 -17.17 -13.81
N PRO A 14 -10.75 -17.27 -12.59
CA PRO A 14 -10.09 -16.91 -11.35
C PRO A 14 -8.73 -17.59 -11.13
N LYS A 15 -8.48 -18.75 -11.77
CA LYS A 15 -7.19 -19.44 -11.69
C LYS A 15 -6.03 -18.60 -12.23
N ILE A 16 -6.25 -17.76 -13.23
CA ILE A 16 -5.20 -16.90 -13.79
C ILE A 16 -4.64 -15.97 -12.71
N PHE A 17 -5.53 -15.41 -11.87
CA PHE A 17 -5.08 -14.55 -10.79
C PHE A 17 -4.22 -15.32 -9.79
N ALA A 18 -4.64 -16.54 -9.41
CA ALA A 18 -3.86 -17.40 -8.53
C ALA A 18 -2.50 -17.76 -9.14
N ASP A 19 -2.45 -18.08 -10.44
CA ASP A 19 -1.21 -18.41 -11.15
C ASP A 19 -0.26 -17.21 -11.21
N VAL A 20 -0.77 -15.99 -11.45
CA VAL A 20 0.02 -14.75 -11.37
C VAL A 20 0.61 -14.56 -9.98
N ILE A 21 -0.17 -14.78 -8.91
CA ILE A 21 0.34 -14.68 -7.54
C ILE A 21 1.40 -15.75 -7.26
N ALA A 22 1.20 -16.98 -7.75
CA ALA A 22 2.17 -18.07 -7.61
C ALA A 22 3.50 -17.73 -8.33
N GLU A 23 3.46 -17.11 -9.51
CA GLU A 23 4.67 -16.67 -10.22
C GLU A 23 5.47 -15.59 -9.46
N LEU A 24 4.86 -14.86 -8.52
CA LEU A 24 5.58 -13.92 -7.66
C LEU A 24 6.54 -14.62 -6.68
N ASN A 25 6.37 -15.94 -6.48
CA ASN A 25 7.18 -16.78 -5.60
C ASN A 25 7.31 -16.15 -4.19
N LEU A 26 6.17 -15.88 -3.56
CA LEU A 26 6.10 -15.25 -2.25
C LEU A 26 6.69 -16.17 -1.18
N VAL A 27 7.63 -15.66 -0.40
CA VAL A 27 8.28 -16.36 0.72
C VAL A 27 7.72 -15.82 2.04
N PRO A 28 7.06 -16.67 2.86
CA PRO A 28 6.60 -16.28 4.19
C PRO A 28 7.74 -15.89 5.14
N PRO A 29 7.49 -14.99 6.11
CA PRO A 29 6.22 -14.30 6.33
C PRO A 29 5.92 -13.28 5.20
N VAL A 30 4.64 -13.15 4.82
CA VAL A 30 4.22 -12.27 3.72
C VAL A 30 3.49 -11.04 4.25
N ILE A 31 4.10 -9.87 4.04
CA ILE A 31 3.51 -8.57 4.36
C ILE A 31 2.80 -8.06 3.11
N ILE A 32 1.52 -7.75 3.22
CA ILE A 32 0.69 -7.34 2.08
C ILE A 32 0.29 -5.89 2.27
N LYS A 33 0.72 -5.04 1.34
CA LYS A 33 0.37 -3.63 1.30
C LYS A 33 -0.61 -3.36 0.15
N PRO A 34 -1.92 -3.34 0.42
CA PRO A 34 -2.90 -2.92 -0.56
C PRO A 34 -2.74 -1.44 -0.93
N ASN A 35 -3.38 -1.02 -2.01
CA ASN A 35 -3.51 0.39 -2.36
C ASN A 35 -4.79 0.91 -1.74
N TRP A 36 -4.76 1.62 -0.61
CA TRP A 36 -5.98 2.20 -0.04
C TRP A 36 -5.90 3.73 0.00
N GLY A 37 -6.13 4.35 -1.17
CA GLY A 37 -6.06 5.80 -1.33
C GLY A 37 -7.32 6.53 -0.86
N THR A 38 -8.46 6.18 -1.41
CA THR A 38 -9.78 6.75 -1.04
C THR A 38 -10.83 5.63 -1.02
N ILE A 39 -12.02 5.91 -0.49
CA ILE A 39 -13.15 4.96 -0.56
C ILE A 39 -13.58 4.60 -1.99
N ASN A 40 -13.21 5.39 -2.99
CA ASN A 40 -13.49 5.11 -4.41
C ASN A 40 -12.26 4.58 -5.18
N ASN A 41 -11.12 4.47 -4.53
CA ASN A 41 -9.85 4.06 -5.12
C ASN A 41 -9.08 3.23 -4.10
N TYR A 42 -9.37 1.93 -4.09
CA TYR A 42 -8.74 0.98 -3.20
C TYR A 42 -8.64 -0.43 -3.81
N THR A 43 -7.66 -1.23 -3.38
CA THR A 43 -7.59 -2.68 -3.67
C THR A 43 -8.73 -3.39 -2.95
N GLU A 44 -9.60 -4.03 -3.73
CA GLU A 44 -10.87 -4.61 -3.30
C GLU A 44 -10.70 -5.86 -2.43
N ALA A 45 -11.73 -6.15 -1.65
CA ALA A 45 -11.80 -7.34 -0.80
C ALA A 45 -11.59 -8.64 -1.60
N THR A 46 -12.13 -8.75 -2.82
CA THR A 46 -11.95 -9.93 -3.68
C THR A 46 -10.51 -10.14 -4.14
N VAL A 47 -9.78 -9.05 -4.43
CA VAL A 47 -8.36 -9.13 -4.79
C VAL A 47 -7.54 -9.56 -3.58
N ILE A 48 -7.81 -8.99 -2.41
CA ILE A 48 -7.16 -9.37 -1.15
C ILE A 48 -7.47 -10.83 -0.82
N ASP A 49 -8.72 -11.29 -1.00
CA ASP A 49 -9.14 -12.68 -0.78
C ASP A 49 -8.35 -13.64 -1.65
N GLY A 50 -8.22 -13.35 -2.96
CA GLY A 50 -7.44 -14.18 -3.87
C GLY A 50 -5.95 -14.23 -3.52
N VAL A 51 -5.35 -13.11 -3.10
CA VAL A 51 -3.94 -13.07 -2.67
C VAL A 51 -3.75 -13.91 -1.41
N LEU A 52 -4.60 -13.73 -0.40
CA LEU A 52 -4.51 -14.48 0.86
C LEU A 52 -4.74 -15.98 0.65
N SER A 53 -5.69 -16.35 -0.21
CA SER A 53 -5.92 -17.75 -0.60
C SER A 53 -4.72 -18.42 -1.27
N ALA A 54 -3.79 -17.66 -1.84
CA ALA A 54 -2.60 -18.17 -2.53
C ALA A 54 -1.34 -18.21 -1.65
N ILE A 55 -1.40 -17.70 -0.42
CA ILE A 55 -0.26 -17.68 0.51
C ILE A 55 -0.39 -18.85 1.48
N ASP A 56 0.65 -19.69 1.50
CA ASP A 56 0.82 -20.73 2.52
C ASP A 56 1.85 -20.26 3.57
N GLY A 57 1.38 -19.78 4.72
CA GLY A 57 2.24 -19.32 5.82
C GLY A 57 1.75 -18.04 6.52
N GLU A 58 2.58 -17.52 7.43
CA GLU A 58 2.28 -16.29 8.16
C GLU A 58 2.10 -15.11 7.18
N SER A 59 1.00 -14.37 7.34
CA SER A 59 0.73 -13.17 6.57
C SER A 59 0.21 -12.03 7.44
N LEU A 60 0.46 -10.81 6.99
CA LEU A 60 0.04 -9.58 7.65
C LEU A 60 -0.42 -8.58 6.59
N VAL A 61 -1.62 -8.02 6.73
CA VAL A 61 -2.06 -6.90 5.91
C VAL A 61 -1.70 -5.60 6.62
N VAL A 62 -1.03 -4.70 5.89
CA VAL A 62 -0.56 -3.43 6.46
C VAL A 62 -0.99 -2.24 5.64
N GLU A 63 -1.32 -1.17 6.33
CA GLU A 63 -1.58 0.13 5.73
C GLU A 63 -1.26 1.21 6.76
N SER A 64 -1.29 2.47 6.36
CA SER A 64 -1.34 3.56 7.32
C SER A 64 -2.51 4.51 7.02
N TYR A 65 -2.87 5.36 7.99
CA TYR A 65 -4.04 6.22 7.81
C TYR A 65 -4.00 7.09 6.54
N GLY A 66 -5.18 7.27 5.96
CA GLY A 66 -5.47 8.23 4.88
C GLY A 66 -6.78 8.96 5.21
N TRP A 67 -6.95 10.20 4.72
CA TRP A 67 -8.02 11.10 5.19
C TRP A 67 -9.32 10.90 4.41
N ALA A 68 -9.28 10.09 3.34
CA ALA A 68 -10.34 9.97 2.35
C ALA A 68 -10.98 8.58 2.29
N ARG A 69 -10.75 7.73 3.30
CA ARG A 69 -11.42 6.43 3.49
C ARG A 69 -12.61 6.60 4.45
N THR A 70 -13.55 7.46 4.08
CA THR A 70 -14.63 7.90 4.96
C THR A 70 -15.95 7.97 4.21
N GLU A 71 -17.06 7.88 4.94
CA GLU A 71 -18.40 8.06 4.38
C GLU A 71 -18.57 9.47 3.79
N ASP A 72 -18.04 10.49 4.44
CA ASP A 72 -18.08 11.87 3.95
C ASP A 72 -17.40 12.00 2.58
N ALA A 73 -16.28 11.31 2.36
CA ALA A 73 -15.58 11.30 1.08
C ALA A 73 -16.40 10.56 0.01
N LEU A 74 -17.10 9.48 0.38
CA LEU A 74 -18.00 8.75 -0.51
C LEU A 74 -19.18 9.62 -0.95
N LEU A 75 -19.77 10.36 -0.01
CA LEU A 75 -20.93 11.22 -0.24
C LEU A 75 -20.58 12.61 -0.78
N GLY A 76 -19.29 12.89 -1.04
CA GLY A 76 -18.84 14.19 -1.54
C GLY A 76 -18.97 15.35 -0.54
N LYS A 77 -19.11 15.07 0.76
CA LYS A 77 -19.30 16.07 1.83
C LYS A 77 -17.98 16.68 2.33
N GLY A 78 -16.85 16.13 1.92
CA GLY A 78 -15.53 16.63 2.28
C GLY A 78 -14.49 15.51 2.40
N MET A 79 -13.23 15.91 2.50
CA MET A 79 -12.13 15.00 2.83
C MET A 79 -12.08 14.89 4.36
N GLY A 80 -12.25 13.69 4.92
CA GLY A 80 -12.53 13.38 6.34
C GLY A 80 -11.81 14.19 7.43
N SER A 81 -11.06 13.54 8.32
CA SER A 81 -10.40 14.24 9.45
C SER A 81 -8.99 13.74 9.67
N ASN A 82 -8.15 14.57 10.29
CA ASN A 82 -6.83 14.20 10.79
C ASN A 82 -6.83 13.89 12.30
N ARG A 83 -7.98 13.99 12.99
CA ARG A 83 -8.08 13.64 14.41
C ARG A 83 -8.05 12.13 14.60
N ARG A 84 -7.26 11.67 15.57
CA ARG A 84 -7.01 10.25 15.85
C ARG A 84 -8.28 9.43 16.10
N ASP A 85 -9.21 9.96 16.89
CA ASP A 85 -10.49 9.30 17.19
C ASP A 85 -11.34 9.10 15.93
N TYR A 86 -11.40 10.11 15.06
CA TYR A 86 -12.15 10.04 13.82
C TYR A 86 -11.49 9.09 12.82
N LEU A 87 -10.16 9.12 12.69
CA LEU A 87 -9.43 8.22 11.80
C LEU A 87 -9.64 6.75 12.12
N ARG A 88 -9.61 6.38 13.41
CA ARG A 88 -9.93 5.01 13.85
C ARG A 88 -11.34 4.60 13.45
N LYS A 89 -12.32 5.48 13.65
CA LYS A 89 -13.72 5.24 13.24
C LYS A 89 -13.85 5.09 11.73
N SER A 90 -13.19 5.96 10.97
CA SER A 90 -13.18 5.90 9.51
C SER A 90 -12.52 4.64 8.97
N ASP A 91 -11.40 4.22 9.56
CA ASP A 91 -10.69 3.02 9.15
C ASP A 91 -11.51 1.76 9.44
N GLN A 92 -12.17 1.71 10.60
CA GLN A 92 -13.11 0.62 10.91
C GLN A 92 -14.30 0.62 9.94
N TRP A 93 -14.94 1.78 9.74
CA TRP A 93 -16.04 1.91 8.78
C TRP A 93 -15.63 1.49 7.37
N PHE A 94 -14.41 1.83 6.94
CA PHE A 94 -13.86 1.42 5.65
C PHE A 94 -13.72 -0.11 5.57
N LEU A 95 -13.13 -0.75 6.59
CA LEU A 95 -12.98 -2.21 6.63
C LEU A 95 -14.34 -2.92 6.56
N ASP A 96 -15.34 -2.39 7.26
CA ASP A 96 -16.69 -2.96 7.31
C ASP A 96 -17.42 -2.77 5.96
N THR A 97 -17.40 -1.55 5.43
CA THR A 97 -18.15 -1.16 4.22
C THR A 97 -17.54 -1.74 2.94
N SER A 98 -16.21 -1.85 2.87
CA SER A 98 -15.51 -2.43 1.71
C SER A 98 -15.55 -3.96 1.67
N GLY A 99 -15.94 -4.61 2.76
CA GLY A 99 -15.89 -6.06 2.93
C GLY A 99 -14.48 -6.61 3.22
N VAL A 100 -13.45 -5.75 3.28
CA VAL A 100 -12.07 -6.16 3.58
C VAL A 100 -11.98 -6.77 4.98
N GLY A 101 -12.65 -6.19 5.98
CA GLY A 101 -12.64 -6.72 7.35
C GLY A 101 -13.14 -8.17 7.42
N SER A 102 -14.18 -8.50 6.64
CA SER A 102 -14.71 -9.87 6.54
C SER A 102 -13.70 -10.84 5.90
N VAL A 103 -12.96 -10.40 4.87
CA VAL A 103 -11.91 -11.21 4.23
C VAL A 103 -10.75 -11.45 5.18
N LEU A 104 -10.27 -10.43 5.89
CA LEU A 104 -9.22 -10.59 6.89
C LEU A 104 -9.62 -11.61 7.97
N LYS A 105 -10.86 -11.51 8.47
CA LYS A 105 -11.41 -12.47 9.44
C LYS A 105 -11.53 -13.88 8.87
N LYS A 106 -11.97 -14.03 7.62
CA LYS A 106 -12.08 -15.32 6.92
C LYS A 106 -10.74 -16.06 6.91
N HIS A 107 -9.64 -15.34 6.68
CA HIS A 107 -8.28 -15.91 6.62
C HIS A 107 -7.55 -15.92 7.95
N GLY A 108 -8.13 -15.36 9.02
CA GLY A 108 -7.44 -15.23 10.31
C GLY A 108 -6.20 -14.32 10.26
N VAL A 109 -6.19 -13.34 9.35
CA VAL A 109 -5.04 -12.48 9.09
C VAL A 109 -5.14 -11.18 9.88
N GLU A 110 -4.03 -10.81 10.50
CA GLU A 110 -3.89 -9.54 11.21
C GLU A 110 -3.90 -8.36 10.22
N TYR A 111 -4.60 -7.27 10.60
CA TYR A 111 -4.44 -5.96 9.98
C TYR A 111 -3.74 -5.01 10.93
N MET A 112 -2.60 -4.46 10.51
CA MET A 112 -1.82 -3.52 11.29
C MET A 112 -1.78 -2.14 10.60
N ASN A 113 -2.20 -1.12 11.33
CA ASN A 113 -2.06 0.26 10.90
C ASN A 113 -0.73 0.84 11.40
N VAL A 114 0.22 1.11 10.48
CA VAL A 114 1.57 1.60 10.80
C VAL A 114 1.51 2.91 11.60
N THR A 115 0.54 3.78 11.33
CA THR A 115 0.38 5.03 12.09
C THR A 115 0.09 4.78 13.56
N GLU A 116 -0.70 3.75 13.88
CA GLU A 116 -1.00 3.40 15.28
C GLU A 116 0.24 2.85 15.99
N GLU A 117 1.07 2.06 15.32
CA GLU A 117 2.33 1.56 15.87
C GLU A 117 3.29 2.70 16.19
N VAL A 118 3.45 3.65 15.27
CA VAL A 118 4.30 4.84 15.50
C VAL A 118 3.75 5.72 16.62
N TRP A 119 2.44 5.97 16.66
CA TRP A 119 1.82 6.72 17.76
C TRP A 119 1.95 6.04 19.13
N ALA A 120 1.99 4.71 19.14
CA ALA A 120 2.21 3.93 20.35
C ALA A 120 3.69 3.74 20.70
N LYS A 121 4.62 4.30 19.90
CA LYS A 121 6.08 4.12 20.04
C LYS A 121 6.51 2.66 20.00
N ARG A 122 5.79 1.82 19.26
CA ARG A 122 6.13 0.40 19.00
C ARG A 122 6.96 0.30 17.73
N THR A 123 8.08 0.99 17.73
CA THR A 123 8.98 1.12 16.59
C THR A 123 10.38 0.67 16.96
N VAL A 124 11.14 0.25 15.96
CA VAL A 124 12.55 -0.08 16.12
C VAL A 124 13.37 1.20 16.29
N GLU A 125 14.47 1.09 17.04
CA GLU A 125 15.43 2.19 17.19
C GLU A 125 15.98 2.64 15.83
N PRO A 126 16.04 3.96 15.56
CA PRO A 126 16.41 4.49 14.24
C PRO A 126 17.78 4.02 13.75
N ASP A 127 18.77 3.90 14.65
CA ASP A 127 20.13 3.49 14.31
C ASP A 127 20.20 2.03 13.84
N VAL A 128 19.28 1.17 14.29
CA VAL A 128 19.18 -0.21 13.81
C VAL A 128 18.68 -0.22 12.37
N ILE A 129 17.65 0.57 12.06
CA ILE A 129 17.12 0.69 10.69
C ILE A 129 18.15 1.32 9.76
N LYS A 130 18.87 2.36 10.23
CA LYS A 130 19.92 3.04 9.45
C LYS A 130 21.01 2.07 8.98
N LYS A 131 21.50 1.19 9.88
CA LYS A 131 22.49 0.15 9.53
C LYS A 131 22.05 -0.76 8.39
N HIS A 132 20.76 -1.12 8.31
CA HIS A 132 20.23 -1.92 7.20
C HIS A 132 20.18 -1.13 5.88
N VAL A 133 19.91 0.18 5.97
CA VAL A 133 19.75 1.08 4.82
C VAL A 133 21.08 1.63 4.29
N ASP A 134 22.18 1.55 5.06
CA ASP A 134 23.51 2.13 4.73
C ASP A 134 24.12 1.63 3.40
N LYS A 135 23.56 0.58 2.79
CA LYS A 135 23.88 0.16 1.41
C LYS A 135 23.38 1.15 0.33
N TYR A 136 22.59 2.15 0.70
CA TYR A 136 22.06 3.20 -0.17
C TYR A 136 22.50 4.59 0.30
N PRO A 137 22.43 5.62 -0.57
CA PRO A 137 22.55 7.00 -0.11
C PRO A 137 21.50 7.33 0.97
N PRO A 138 21.85 8.15 1.97
CA PRO A 138 20.93 8.50 3.06
C PRO A 138 19.57 8.97 2.57
N VAL A 139 18.52 8.68 3.35
CA VAL A 139 17.18 9.24 3.09
C VAL A 139 17.18 10.74 3.35
N GLN A 140 16.35 11.49 2.61
CA GLN A 140 16.18 12.93 2.78
C GLN A 140 15.54 13.28 4.14
N PHE A 141 14.67 12.40 4.66
CA PHE A 141 13.94 12.59 5.91
C PHE A 141 14.36 11.54 6.94
N GLU A 142 15.34 11.85 7.79
CA GLU A 142 15.86 10.89 8.78
C GLU A 142 14.79 10.35 9.75
N GLU A 143 13.70 11.08 9.95
CA GLU A 143 12.55 10.60 10.73
C GLU A 143 11.97 9.28 10.19
N MET A 144 12.15 8.96 8.90
CA MET A 144 11.68 7.69 8.34
C MET A 144 12.37 6.48 8.98
N TYR A 145 13.60 6.61 9.49
CA TYR A 145 14.27 5.52 10.22
C TYR A 145 13.58 5.18 11.54
N SER A 146 12.88 6.15 12.14
CA SER A 146 12.10 5.96 13.39
C SER A 146 10.69 5.43 13.16
N GLN A 147 10.31 5.11 11.92
CA GLN A 147 8.93 4.83 11.54
C GLN A 147 8.65 3.37 11.21
N VAL A 148 9.64 2.48 11.39
CA VAL A 148 9.47 1.03 11.16
C VAL A 148 8.90 0.38 12.43
N PRO A 149 7.67 -0.17 12.40
CA PRO A 149 7.12 -0.90 13.53
C PRO A 149 7.96 -2.13 13.90
N THR A 150 8.04 -2.43 15.19
CA THR A 150 8.74 -3.63 15.69
C THR A 150 8.18 -4.90 15.04
N ARG A 151 6.85 -5.01 14.94
CA ARG A 151 6.19 -6.16 14.31
C ARG A 151 6.61 -6.39 12.85
N LEU A 152 6.81 -5.31 12.06
CA LEU A 152 7.32 -5.45 10.70
C LEU A 152 8.78 -5.91 10.71
N TYR A 153 9.60 -5.34 11.59
CA TYR A 153 11.00 -5.72 11.70
C TYR A 153 11.18 -7.19 12.12
N ASP A 154 10.31 -7.72 12.99
CA ASP A 154 10.33 -9.13 13.38
C ASP A 154 10.04 -10.07 12.20
N MET A 155 9.38 -9.57 11.14
CA MET A 155 9.08 -10.31 9.91
C MET A 155 10.14 -10.10 8.80
N MET A 156 11.26 -9.44 9.12
CA MET A 156 12.37 -9.17 8.18
C MET A 156 12.87 -10.45 7.50
N GLY A 157 13.27 -10.34 6.24
CA GLY A 157 13.68 -11.48 5.39
C GLY A 157 12.52 -12.13 4.64
N GLY A 158 11.28 -11.90 5.07
CA GLY A 158 10.07 -12.30 4.36
C GLY A 158 9.81 -11.48 3.09
N THR A 159 8.66 -11.74 2.47
CA THR A 159 8.21 -11.04 1.26
C THR A 159 7.32 -9.86 1.62
N PHE A 160 7.61 -8.70 1.03
CA PHE A 160 6.70 -7.55 1.10
C PHE A 160 6.02 -7.39 -0.25
N LEU A 161 4.75 -7.73 -0.33
CA LEU A 161 3.93 -7.63 -1.53
C LEU A 161 3.20 -6.27 -1.57
N SER A 162 3.66 -5.38 -2.44
CA SER A 162 3.00 -4.11 -2.73
C SER A 162 1.99 -4.28 -3.86
N LEU A 163 0.70 -4.25 -3.49
CA LEU A 163 -0.42 -4.29 -4.44
C LEU A 163 -0.80 -2.84 -4.79
N ALA A 164 -0.38 -2.38 -5.97
CA ALA A 164 -0.77 -1.09 -6.50
C ALA A 164 -2.01 -1.24 -7.39
N LYS A 165 -2.90 -0.26 -7.33
CA LYS A 165 -4.05 -0.21 -8.23
C LYS A 165 -3.72 0.58 -9.48
N TYR A 166 -4.11 0.06 -10.64
CA TYR A 166 -4.01 0.77 -11.90
C TYR A 166 -4.84 2.06 -11.86
N ARG A 167 -4.25 3.20 -12.26
CA ARG A 167 -4.89 4.52 -12.22
C ARG A 167 -4.95 5.16 -13.60
N LEU A 168 -6.16 5.52 -14.04
CA LEU A 168 -6.47 6.25 -15.26
C LEU A 168 -6.67 7.73 -14.92
N ASN A 169 -5.57 8.42 -14.58
CA ASN A 169 -5.65 9.81 -14.12
C ASN A 169 -5.20 10.84 -15.15
N HIS A 170 -4.44 10.43 -16.17
CA HIS A 170 -3.83 11.32 -17.17
C HIS A 170 -3.72 10.60 -18.52
N ASP A 171 -3.82 11.38 -19.59
CA ASP A 171 -3.44 11.00 -20.96
C ASP A 171 -2.08 11.66 -21.29
N PRO A 172 -1.06 10.90 -21.77
CA PRO A 172 -1.04 9.45 -21.94
C PRO A 172 -1.15 8.71 -20.61
N ILE A 173 -1.61 7.45 -20.66
CA ILE A 173 -1.80 6.58 -19.48
C ILE A 173 -0.60 6.67 -18.52
N VAL A 174 -0.83 7.18 -17.31
CA VAL A 174 0.17 7.23 -16.23
C VAL A 174 -0.17 6.20 -15.15
N VAL A 175 0.57 5.09 -15.15
CA VAL A 175 0.46 4.06 -14.11
C VAL A 175 1.19 4.49 -12.83
N SER A 176 0.48 4.48 -11.70
CA SER A 176 1.15 4.49 -10.39
C SER A 176 1.78 3.12 -10.16
N LEU A 177 3.10 3.03 -10.30
CA LEU A 177 3.85 1.78 -10.10
C LEU A 177 3.77 1.31 -8.64
N SER A 178 4.03 0.03 -8.42
CA SER A 178 4.11 -0.61 -7.09
C SER A 178 5.06 0.10 -6.12
N LEU A 179 6.13 0.73 -6.61
CA LEU A 179 7.04 1.56 -5.81
C LEU A 179 6.32 2.76 -5.17
N LYS A 180 5.42 3.42 -5.91
CA LYS A 180 4.65 4.57 -5.39
C LYS A 180 3.65 4.15 -4.31
N ASN A 181 3.17 2.92 -4.35
CA ASN A 181 2.23 2.41 -3.34
C ASN A 181 2.87 2.33 -1.94
N LEU A 182 4.18 2.09 -1.86
CA LEU A 182 4.95 2.12 -0.62
C LEU A 182 5.04 3.51 0.01
N PHE A 183 4.78 4.59 -0.73
CA PHE A 183 4.61 5.93 -0.14
C PHE A 183 3.50 5.98 0.92
N GLY A 184 2.48 5.12 0.76
CA GLY A 184 1.43 4.93 1.75
C GLY A 184 1.91 4.34 3.07
N MET A 185 3.15 3.82 3.16
CA MET A 185 3.72 3.33 4.40
C MET A 185 4.30 4.43 5.29
N ILE A 186 4.46 5.65 4.77
CA ILE A 186 4.85 6.78 5.60
C ILE A 186 3.70 7.07 6.58
N PRO A 187 3.94 6.99 7.90
CA PRO A 187 2.90 7.14 8.90
C PRO A 187 2.29 8.53 8.93
N GLY A 188 1.06 8.55 9.43
CA GLY A 188 0.34 9.76 9.74
C GLY A 188 -0.75 10.11 8.73
N PRO A 189 -1.64 11.04 9.13
CA PRO A 189 -2.67 11.64 8.33
C PRO A 189 -2.24 11.87 6.91
N SER A 190 -1.54 12.99 6.89
CA SER A 190 -1.10 13.78 5.78
C SER A 190 0.36 13.53 5.50
N ARG A 191 0.63 13.33 4.21
CA ARG A 191 1.99 13.18 3.69
C ARG A 191 2.47 14.45 2.98
N GLY A 192 1.78 15.59 3.16
CA GLY A 192 2.10 16.85 2.46
C GLY A 192 3.56 17.31 2.65
N LYS A 193 4.15 17.06 3.84
CA LYS A 193 5.58 17.30 4.10
C LYS A 193 6.49 16.57 3.11
N PHE A 194 6.17 15.32 2.80
CA PHE A 194 6.91 14.42 1.91
C PHE A 194 6.62 14.70 0.43
N HIS A 195 5.48 15.31 0.11
CA HIS A 195 5.25 15.90 -1.21
C HIS A 195 6.14 17.14 -1.41
N GLY A 196 6.24 18.01 -0.40
CA GLY A 196 6.86 19.32 -0.54
C GLY A 196 5.99 20.28 -1.37
N LYS A 197 6.47 21.51 -1.58
CA LYS A 197 5.75 22.48 -2.41
C LYS A 197 5.75 21.98 -3.86
N ASN A 198 4.58 21.94 -4.50
CA ASN A 198 4.40 21.48 -5.88
C ASN A 198 5.06 20.11 -6.15
N ASP A 199 4.93 19.16 -5.22
CA ASP A 199 5.49 17.80 -5.31
C ASP A 199 7.03 17.72 -5.47
N SER A 200 7.76 18.80 -5.16
CA SER A 200 9.22 18.89 -5.30
C SER A 200 10.02 17.84 -4.51
N LYS A 201 9.42 17.20 -3.50
CA LYS A 201 10.05 16.15 -2.68
C LYS A 201 9.42 14.77 -2.89
N LEU A 202 8.35 14.67 -3.68
CA LEU A 202 7.56 13.44 -3.79
C LEU A 202 8.37 12.27 -4.34
N ALA A 203 9.09 12.49 -5.46
CA ALA A 203 9.88 11.45 -6.09
C ALA A 203 10.96 10.90 -5.15
N GLN A 204 11.69 11.79 -4.46
CA GLN A 204 12.73 11.39 -3.51
C GLN A 204 12.13 10.66 -2.30
N SER A 205 10.99 11.13 -1.77
CA SER A 205 10.31 10.46 -0.65
C SER A 205 9.81 9.06 -1.01
N ILE A 206 9.34 8.85 -2.25
CA ILE A 206 9.01 7.52 -2.76
C ILE A 206 10.27 6.65 -2.78
N VAL A 207 11.39 7.15 -3.32
CA VAL A 207 12.65 6.39 -3.35
C VAL A 207 13.12 6.05 -1.93
N ASP A 208 13.04 7.00 -1.00
CA ASP A 208 13.55 6.83 0.36
C ASP A 208 12.76 5.81 1.18
N ILE A 209 11.43 5.83 1.11
CA ILE A 209 10.63 4.80 1.79
C ILE A 209 10.88 3.42 1.18
N ASN A 210 11.12 3.35 -0.13
CA ASN A 210 11.51 2.10 -0.78
C ASN A 210 12.87 1.61 -0.29
N LYS A 211 13.88 2.48 -0.11
CA LYS A 211 15.17 2.07 0.46
C LYS A 211 15.00 1.37 1.81
N ILE A 212 14.12 1.87 2.67
CA ILE A 212 13.84 1.26 3.99
C ILE A 212 13.25 -0.15 3.82
N TYR A 213 12.11 -0.28 3.13
CA TYR A 213 11.44 -1.58 3.01
C TYR A 213 12.24 -2.60 2.17
N HIS A 214 12.95 -2.17 1.12
CA HIS A 214 13.88 -3.03 0.36
C HIS A 214 15.17 -3.38 1.12
N SER A 215 15.45 -2.71 2.25
CA SER A 215 16.55 -3.14 3.13
C SER A 215 16.14 -4.27 4.06
N LEU A 216 14.84 -4.40 4.34
CA LEU A 216 14.30 -5.37 5.29
C LEU A 216 13.63 -6.57 4.61
N PHE A 217 13.07 -6.41 3.41
CA PHE A 217 12.25 -7.43 2.77
C PHE A 217 12.62 -7.68 1.32
N ASN A 218 12.26 -8.87 0.83
CA ASN A 218 12.15 -9.14 -0.59
C ASN A 218 10.86 -8.49 -1.13
N VAL A 219 10.96 -7.25 -1.62
CA VAL A 219 9.78 -6.52 -2.09
C VAL A 219 9.37 -7.02 -3.48
N LYS A 220 8.11 -7.45 -3.60
CA LYS A 220 7.44 -7.77 -4.86
C LYS A 220 6.34 -6.76 -5.12
N GLY A 221 6.15 -6.40 -6.38
CA GLY A 221 5.15 -5.42 -6.78
C GLY A 221 4.19 -5.99 -7.81
N MET A 222 2.90 -5.79 -7.58
CA MET A 222 1.85 -6.09 -8.55
C MET A 222 1.06 -4.82 -8.83
N VAL A 223 0.74 -4.56 -10.09
CA VAL A 223 -0.23 -3.52 -10.47
C VAL A 223 -1.49 -4.22 -10.95
N ASP A 224 -2.58 -4.07 -10.21
CA ASP A 224 -3.83 -4.78 -10.47
C ASP A 224 -4.88 -3.87 -11.15
N ALA A 225 -5.65 -4.50 -12.03
CA ALA A 225 -6.91 -3.99 -12.60
C ALA A 225 -7.91 -5.15 -12.75
N VAL A 226 -7.88 -6.11 -11.82
CA VAL A 226 -8.52 -7.45 -11.96
C VAL A 226 -10.05 -7.37 -12.02
N TYR A 227 -10.64 -6.32 -11.43
CA TYR A 227 -12.07 -6.04 -11.52
C TYR A 227 -12.36 -4.58 -11.86
N THR A 228 -11.61 -3.66 -11.27
CA THR A 228 -11.75 -2.24 -11.54
C THR A 228 -10.38 -1.59 -11.75
N ALA A 229 -10.37 -0.59 -12.64
CA ALA A 229 -9.33 0.42 -12.70
C ALA A 229 -9.77 1.62 -11.85
N SER A 230 -8.82 2.28 -11.19
CA SER A 230 -9.11 3.54 -10.53
C SER A 230 -9.15 4.68 -11.55
N ILE A 231 -10.27 5.37 -11.65
CA ILE A 231 -10.36 6.62 -12.40
C ILE A 231 -10.11 7.81 -11.45
N GLY A 232 -9.26 8.74 -11.87
CA GLY A 232 -9.20 10.06 -11.26
C GLY A 232 -10.43 10.87 -11.65
N ARG A 233 -10.66 12.04 -11.04
CA ARG A 233 -11.53 13.04 -11.69
C ARG A 233 -10.87 13.39 -13.02
N VAL A 234 -11.36 12.80 -14.10
CA VAL A 234 -11.10 13.27 -15.46
C VAL A 234 -11.88 14.58 -15.56
N PRO A 235 -11.24 15.74 -15.84
CA PRO A 235 -11.98 16.96 -16.16
C PRO A 235 -12.97 16.61 -17.28
N GLU A 236 -14.23 17.08 -17.19
CA GLU A 236 -15.28 16.79 -18.20
C GLU A 236 -14.82 17.07 -19.65
N GLU A 237 -13.82 17.93 -19.80
CA GLU A 237 -13.19 18.32 -21.06
C GLU A 237 -12.39 17.20 -21.74
N ALA A 238 -11.97 16.16 -21.03
CA ALA A 238 -11.16 15.05 -21.57
C ALA A 238 -11.99 13.82 -22.00
N ILE A 239 -13.33 13.93 -22.05
CA ILE A 239 -14.26 12.87 -22.52
C ILE A 239 -14.92 13.28 -23.86
N LYS A 240 -14.37 14.25 -24.59
CA LYS A 240 -14.78 14.57 -25.97
C LYS A 240 -13.70 14.18 -26.97
#